data_AF-A0A136NDL2-F1
#
_entry.id   AF-A0A136NDL2-F1
#
_cell.length_a   1.000
_cell.length_b   1.000
_cell.length_c   1.000
_cell.angle_alpha   90.00
_cell.angle_beta   90.00
_cell.angle_gamma   90.00
#
_symmetry.space_group_name_H-M   'P 1'
#
loop_
_entity.id
_entity.type
_entity.pdbx_description
1 polymer ?
#
loop_
_entity_poly.entity_id
_entity_poly.type
_entity_poly.pdbx_seq_one_letter_code
_entity_poly.pdbx_strand_id
1 'polypeptide(L)'
;MKNKYSSITWIIPFVLFVSCKEQITNKKPISIGDSSLIVTEKDSQFLQNYTEDIEPHKKGSAESKITQMMVQVDSLNTSKKIESENISIEKLKGFTIHFEQCDIVFEGISAHATNLAQNERNSNSVSYLMDLGNLLETKIEVNQLSEISIEQRIFVKLAVQQSDEQYILNDLGKYITQWYPLAGKNNRFVSVGTNSLQFSSVDHEKIKNALDRELRKKKKSKDDIKRWLQLIHNTNSYNDPPCTLVPISAQWKIVGKYNNQTVRKLIQFDIAH
;
A
#
# COMPACT_ATOMS: atom_id res chain seq x y z
N MET A 1 68.94 -23.21 -21.60
CA MET A 1 69.38 -22.79 -22.95
C MET A 1 68.35 -23.26 -23.98
N LYS A 2 68.15 -22.43 -25.01
CA LYS A 2 67.25 -22.56 -26.18
C LYS A 2 65.88 -21.89 -26.07
N ASN A 3 65.92 -20.58 -26.31
CA ASN A 3 64.84 -19.77 -26.84
C ASN A 3 64.35 -20.30 -28.19
N LYS A 4 63.04 -20.25 -28.44
CA LYS A 4 62.48 -20.03 -29.78
C LYS A 4 61.14 -19.31 -29.67
N TYR A 5 61.13 -18.13 -30.26
CA TYR A 5 59.99 -17.22 -30.44
C TYR A 5 58.90 -17.87 -31.30
N SER A 6 57.64 -17.69 -30.92
CA SER A 6 56.50 -17.96 -31.79
C SER A 6 55.40 -16.93 -31.54
N SER A 7 55.42 -15.91 -32.40
CA SER A 7 54.31 -15.19 -33.03
C SER A 7 53.03 -14.96 -32.20
N ILE A 8 52.90 -13.71 -31.75
CA ILE A 8 51.69 -13.11 -31.18
C ILE A 8 50.76 -12.74 -32.34
N THR A 9 49.69 -13.51 -32.53
CA THR A 9 48.63 -13.20 -33.49
C THR A 9 47.61 -12.27 -32.83
N TRP A 10 47.65 -10.98 -33.19
CA TRP A 10 46.64 -10.00 -32.81
C TRP A 10 45.35 -10.28 -33.59
N ILE A 11 44.32 -10.77 -32.90
CA ILE A 11 42.96 -10.85 -33.44
C ILE A 11 42.28 -9.51 -33.17
N ILE A 12 42.21 -8.67 -34.20
CA ILE A 12 41.44 -7.43 -34.24
C ILE A 12 39.96 -7.81 -34.41
N PRO A 13 39.06 -7.50 -33.46
CA PRO A 13 37.64 -7.69 -33.69
C PRO A 13 37.13 -6.59 -34.62
N PHE A 14 36.71 -7.01 -35.81
CA PHE A 14 36.10 -6.18 -36.85
C PHE A 14 34.73 -5.67 -36.34
N VAL A 15 34.68 -4.42 -35.91
CA VAL A 15 33.45 -3.70 -35.58
C VAL A 15 32.68 -3.44 -36.87
N LEU A 16 31.62 -4.21 -37.11
CA LEU A 16 30.63 -3.91 -38.15
C LEU A 16 29.81 -2.70 -37.71
N PHE A 17 30.18 -1.52 -38.22
CA PHE A 17 29.33 -0.34 -38.20
C PHE A 17 28.09 -0.60 -39.07
N VAL A 18 26.99 -1.03 -38.44
CA VAL A 18 25.65 -0.99 -39.03
C VAL A 18 25.23 0.47 -39.08
N SER A 19 25.54 1.12 -40.20
CA SER A 19 24.93 2.40 -40.58
C SER A 19 23.49 2.12 -41.01
N CYS A 20 22.55 2.28 -40.08
CA CYS A 20 21.14 2.47 -40.43
C CYS A 20 21.02 3.84 -41.12
N LYS A 21 21.02 3.83 -42.46
CA LYS A 21 20.45 4.94 -43.22
C LYS A 21 18.94 4.90 -43.04
N GLU A 22 18.39 5.82 -42.27
CA GLU A 22 16.96 6.15 -42.33
C GLU A 22 16.64 6.58 -43.77
N GLN A 23 15.96 5.71 -44.51
CA GLN A 23 15.27 6.10 -45.73
C GLN A 23 14.10 6.98 -45.30
N ILE A 24 14.23 8.28 -45.49
CA ILE A 24 13.11 9.21 -45.51
C ILE A 24 12.21 8.77 -46.66
N THR A 25 11.16 8.03 -46.33
CA THR A 25 10.12 7.67 -47.29
C THR A 25 9.49 8.97 -47.78
N ASN A 26 9.59 9.21 -49.09
CA ASN A 26 8.93 10.31 -49.77
C ASN A 26 7.43 10.27 -49.44
N LYS A 27 6.97 11.16 -48.55
CA LYS A 27 5.55 11.35 -48.29
C LYS A 27 4.94 11.98 -49.54
N LYS A 28 4.19 11.18 -50.30
CA LYS A 28 3.30 11.72 -51.34
C LYS A 28 2.33 12.71 -50.66
N PRO A 29 1.98 13.82 -51.32
CA PRO A 29 0.94 14.72 -50.81
C PRO A 29 -0.36 13.96 -50.58
N ILE A 30 -1.06 14.26 -49.49
CA ILE A 30 -2.40 13.73 -49.23
C ILE A 30 -3.31 14.29 -50.33
N SER A 31 -3.71 13.42 -51.26
CA SER A 31 -4.65 13.77 -52.32
C SER A 31 -6.05 13.65 -51.74
N ILE A 32 -6.72 14.79 -51.52
CA ILE A 32 -8.10 14.83 -51.02
C ILE A 32 -8.99 14.14 -52.06
N GLY A 33 -9.58 12.99 -51.69
CA GLY A 33 -10.44 12.18 -52.56
C GLY A 33 -9.97 10.75 -52.80
N ASP A 34 -8.80 10.35 -52.29
CA ASP A 34 -8.38 8.94 -52.31
C ASP A 34 -9.09 8.15 -51.19
N SER A 35 -9.96 7.22 -51.57
CA SER A 35 -10.76 6.42 -50.62
C SER A 35 -9.91 5.49 -49.75
N SER A 36 -8.64 5.26 -50.10
CA SER A 36 -7.69 4.49 -49.27
C SER A 36 -7.07 5.33 -48.13
N LEU A 37 -7.25 6.65 -48.15
CA LEU A 37 -6.81 7.58 -47.10
C LEU A 37 -7.96 8.07 -46.21
N ILE A 38 -9.19 7.64 -46.48
CA ILE A 38 -10.36 7.96 -45.66
C ILE A 38 -10.50 6.91 -44.57
N VAL A 39 -10.14 7.28 -43.33
CA VAL A 39 -10.46 6.47 -42.15
C VAL A 39 -11.97 6.48 -41.99
N THR A 40 -12.61 5.33 -42.27
CA THR A 40 -14.06 5.16 -42.07
C THR A 40 -14.32 4.63 -40.67
N GLU A 41 -15.52 4.86 -40.13
CA GLU A 41 -15.95 4.41 -38.78
C GLU A 41 -15.82 2.88 -38.54
N LYS A 42 -15.48 2.11 -39.58
CA LYS A 42 -15.31 0.65 -39.52
C LYS A 42 -13.86 0.22 -39.33
N ASP A 43 -12.89 1.13 -39.42
CA ASP A 43 -11.47 0.78 -39.35
C ASP A 43 -10.98 0.75 -37.90
N SER A 44 -11.18 -0.41 -37.25
CA SER A 44 -10.92 -0.63 -35.82
C SER A 44 -9.46 -0.48 -35.41
N GLN A 45 -8.52 -0.46 -36.35
CA GLN A 45 -7.10 -0.19 -36.08
C GLN A 45 -6.84 1.27 -35.67
N PHE A 46 -7.65 2.22 -36.13
CA PHE A 46 -7.45 3.65 -35.88
C PHE A 46 -8.47 4.25 -34.89
N LEU A 47 -9.54 3.52 -34.58
CA LEU A 47 -10.57 3.89 -33.62
C LEU A 47 -10.36 3.15 -32.29
N GLN A 48 -9.21 3.38 -31.66
CA GLN A 48 -9.00 2.91 -30.29
C GLN A 48 -9.69 3.88 -29.33
N ASN A 49 -10.75 3.41 -28.68
CA ASN A 49 -11.42 4.13 -27.62
C ASN A 49 -10.54 4.07 -26.36
N TYR A 50 -9.79 5.13 -26.06
CA TYR A 50 -8.96 5.22 -24.84
C TYR A 50 -9.77 5.55 -23.58
N THR A 51 -11.09 5.69 -23.73
CA THR A 51 -12.03 5.87 -22.64
C THR A 51 -12.85 4.60 -22.51
N GLU A 52 -12.78 3.95 -21.34
CA GLU A 52 -13.73 2.89 -20.98
C GLU A 52 -15.13 3.50 -20.93
N ASP A 53 -16.09 2.90 -21.64
CA ASP A 53 -17.50 3.26 -21.55
C ASP A 53 -17.98 3.10 -20.10
N ILE A 54 -18.70 4.09 -19.58
CA ILE A 54 -19.28 4.05 -18.23
C ILE A 54 -20.51 3.13 -18.28
N GLU A 55 -20.29 1.82 -18.28
CA GLU A 55 -21.36 0.86 -18.04
C GLU A 55 -21.78 0.91 -16.56
N PRO A 56 -23.08 0.75 -16.24
CA PRO A 56 -23.53 0.60 -14.87
C PRO A 56 -23.06 -0.76 -14.32
N HIS A 57 -21.83 -0.79 -13.81
CA HIS A 57 -21.19 -1.98 -13.28
C HIS A 57 -21.95 -2.55 -12.07
N LYS A 58 -22.06 -3.89 -12.04
CA LYS A 58 -22.48 -4.67 -10.88
C LYS A 58 -21.74 -4.19 -9.62
N LYS A 59 -22.51 -3.84 -8.58
CA LYS A 59 -22.09 -3.18 -7.33
C LYS A 59 -20.78 -3.68 -6.69
N GLY A 60 -20.40 -4.96 -6.84
CA GLY A 60 -19.18 -5.51 -6.24
C GLY A 60 -17.85 -5.18 -6.95
N SER A 61 -17.86 -4.88 -8.26
CA SER A 61 -16.60 -4.59 -9.01
C SER A 61 -16.19 -3.12 -8.92
N ALA A 62 -17.15 -2.22 -8.69
CA ALA A 62 -16.89 -0.79 -8.61
C ALA A 62 -16.17 -0.42 -7.30
N GLU A 63 -16.56 -1.00 -6.15
CA GLU A 63 -15.96 -0.69 -4.85
C GLU A 63 -14.46 -1.02 -4.78
N SER A 64 -14.06 -2.16 -5.35
CA SER A 64 -12.64 -2.56 -5.43
C SER A 64 -11.83 -1.62 -6.33
N LYS A 65 -12.36 -1.29 -7.53
CA LYS A 65 -11.71 -0.32 -8.44
C LYS A 65 -11.64 1.08 -7.81
N ILE A 66 -12.70 1.55 -7.16
CA ILE A 66 -12.74 2.85 -6.46
C ILE A 66 -11.71 2.89 -5.34
N THR A 67 -11.59 1.82 -4.56
CA THR A 67 -10.59 1.79 -3.49
C THR A 67 -9.17 1.74 -4.04
N GLN A 68 -8.92 0.97 -5.10
CA GLN A 68 -7.61 0.99 -5.77
C GLN A 68 -7.26 2.41 -6.28
N MET A 69 -8.22 3.12 -6.86
CA MET A 69 -8.04 4.52 -7.26
C MET A 69 -7.81 5.44 -6.06
N MET A 70 -8.54 5.29 -4.95
CA MET A 70 -8.36 6.10 -3.74
C MET A 70 -7.00 5.86 -3.08
N VAL A 71 -6.53 4.61 -3.02
CA VAL A 71 -5.18 4.27 -2.52
C VAL A 71 -4.11 4.87 -3.44
N GLN A 72 -4.33 4.87 -4.75
CA GLN A 72 -3.43 5.55 -5.69
C GLN A 72 -3.42 7.07 -5.48
N VAL A 73 -4.58 7.69 -5.25
CA VAL A 73 -4.68 9.12 -4.92
C VAL A 73 -3.97 9.44 -3.61
N ASP A 74 -4.14 8.62 -2.57
CA ASP A 74 -3.40 8.74 -1.31
C ASP A 74 -1.90 8.61 -1.53
N SER A 75 -1.47 7.64 -2.33
CA SER A 75 -0.06 7.46 -2.70
C SER A 75 0.51 8.68 -3.44
N LEU A 76 -0.25 9.28 -4.37
CA LEU A 76 0.13 10.50 -5.09
C LEU A 76 0.18 11.74 -4.17
N ASN A 77 -0.80 11.91 -3.28
CA ASN A 77 -0.81 12.99 -2.31
C ASN A 77 0.36 12.87 -1.32
N THR A 78 0.64 11.64 -0.92
CA THR A 78 1.76 11.30 -0.05
C THR A 78 3.10 11.55 -0.74
N SER A 79 3.24 11.17 -2.01
CA SER A 79 4.41 11.48 -2.83
C SER A 79 4.64 12.98 -2.96
N LYS A 80 3.57 13.76 -3.23
CA LYS A 80 3.63 15.22 -3.28
C LYS A 80 4.04 15.83 -1.93
N LYS A 81 3.53 15.30 -0.82
CA LYS A 81 3.92 15.75 0.53
C LYS A 81 5.42 15.52 0.77
N ILE A 82 5.94 14.34 0.40
CA ILE A 82 7.37 14.01 0.47
C ILE A 82 8.23 14.89 -0.46
N GLU A 83 7.70 15.31 -1.61
CA GLU A 83 8.41 16.23 -2.51
C GLU A 83 8.43 17.67 -2.00
N SER A 84 7.37 18.10 -1.31
CA SER A 84 7.25 19.46 -0.75
C SER A 84 8.00 19.65 0.57
N GLU A 85 8.16 18.59 1.36
CA GLU A 85 9.07 18.58 2.50
C GLU A 85 10.49 18.53 1.92
N ASN A 86 11.23 19.65 1.96
CA ASN A 86 12.68 19.64 1.73
C ASN A 86 13.25 18.58 2.68
N ILE A 87 13.56 17.41 2.14
CA ILE A 87 14.09 16.27 2.89
C ILE A 87 15.43 16.74 3.44
N SER A 88 15.42 17.27 4.66
CA SER A 88 16.65 17.57 5.36
C SER A 88 17.40 16.25 5.52
N ILE A 89 18.73 16.32 5.40
CA ILE A 89 19.64 15.19 5.55
C ILE A 89 19.57 14.62 7.00
N GLU A 90 18.81 15.24 7.90
CA GLU A 90 18.63 14.77 9.26
C GLU A 90 17.86 13.46 9.27
N LYS A 91 18.46 12.44 9.89
CA LYS A 91 17.87 11.11 10.06
C LYS A 91 16.51 11.18 10.77
N LEU A 92 15.58 10.35 10.34
CA LEU A 92 14.30 10.15 11.02
C LEU A 92 14.55 9.76 12.49
N LYS A 93 13.77 10.33 13.41
CA LYS A 93 13.80 9.96 14.84
C LYS A 93 12.53 9.18 15.17
N GLY A 94 12.68 8.00 15.76
CA GLY A 94 11.54 7.18 16.09
C GLY A 94 11.92 5.79 16.61
N PHE A 95 10.92 4.91 16.70
CA PHE A 95 11.12 3.54 17.11
C PHE A 95 12.02 2.81 16.11
N THR A 96 13.16 2.32 16.58
CA THR A 96 14.21 1.76 15.72
C THR A 96 14.35 0.26 15.95
N ILE A 97 14.35 -0.49 14.85
CA ILE A 97 14.55 -1.93 14.83
C ILE A 97 15.89 -2.23 14.17
N HIS A 98 16.74 -2.96 14.87
CA HIS A 98 18.08 -3.32 14.42
C HIS A 98 18.13 -4.77 13.95
N PHE A 99 18.01 -4.99 12.64
CA PHE A 99 18.29 -6.29 12.03
C PHE A 99 19.79 -6.44 11.77
N GLU A 100 20.25 -7.66 11.51
CA GLU A 100 21.66 -7.89 11.17
C GLU A 100 22.10 -7.16 9.89
N GLN A 101 21.21 -7.05 8.89
CA GLN A 101 21.52 -6.48 7.57
C GLN A 101 21.07 -5.02 7.40
N CYS A 102 20.22 -4.51 8.29
CA CYS A 102 19.63 -3.19 8.14
C CYS A 102 19.03 -2.64 9.44
N ASP A 103 18.89 -1.31 9.48
CA ASP A 103 18.13 -0.63 10.53
C ASP A 103 16.86 -0.03 9.93
N ILE A 104 15.74 -0.16 10.64
CA ILE A 104 14.44 0.37 10.19
C ILE A 104 13.89 1.27 11.29
N VAL A 105 13.60 2.53 10.95
CA VAL A 105 13.08 3.55 11.87
C VAL A 105 11.63 3.86 11.53
N PHE A 106 10.75 3.81 12.52
CA PHE A 106 9.35 4.22 12.43
C PHE A 106 9.13 5.50 13.24
N GLU A 107 8.80 6.60 12.58
CA GLU A 107 8.44 7.87 13.23
C GLU A 107 6.96 7.92 13.60
N GLY A 108 6.67 8.51 14.76
CA GLY A 108 5.30 8.68 15.24
C GLY A 108 4.70 7.43 15.88
N ILE A 109 5.52 6.40 16.14
CA ILE A 109 5.14 5.21 16.90
C ILE A 109 6.10 5.02 18.08
N SER A 110 5.55 4.61 19.22
CA SER A 110 6.27 4.00 20.33
C SER A 110 5.69 2.60 20.58
N ALA A 111 6.56 1.63 20.83
CA ALA A 111 6.16 0.22 20.98
C ALA A 111 7.17 -0.56 21.82
N HIS A 112 6.77 -1.74 22.27
CA HIS A 112 7.64 -2.70 22.95
C HIS A 112 7.46 -4.11 22.37
N ALA A 113 8.48 -4.96 22.53
CA ALA A 113 8.46 -6.31 21.97
C ALA A 113 7.37 -7.17 22.64
N THR A 114 6.57 -7.86 21.83
CA THR A 114 5.51 -8.75 22.33
C THR A 114 6.09 -10.00 23.01
N ASN A 115 7.29 -10.41 22.62
CA ASN A 115 8.02 -11.54 23.19
C ASN A 115 9.42 -11.09 23.64
N LEU A 116 9.72 -11.24 24.93
CA LEU A 116 11.03 -10.91 25.50
C LEU A 116 12.18 -11.75 24.94
N ALA A 117 11.89 -12.92 24.35
CA ALA A 117 12.88 -13.76 23.69
C ALA A 117 13.07 -13.41 22.20
N GLN A 118 12.38 -12.39 21.69
CA GLN A 118 12.59 -11.92 20.32
C GLN A 118 14.03 -11.41 20.15
N ASN A 119 14.65 -11.81 19.05
CA ASN A 119 15.96 -11.31 18.65
C ASN A 119 15.87 -10.83 17.20
N GLU A 120 15.85 -9.51 17.05
CA GLU A 120 15.70 -8.81 15.78
C GLU A 120 16.85 -9.13 14.82
N ARG A 121 18.07 -9.27 15.34
CA ARG A 121 19.26 -9.51 14.50
C ARG A 121 19.19 -10.84 13.78
N ASN A 122 18.70 -11.86 14.45
CA ASN A 122 18.65 -13.22 13.91
C ASN A 122 17.31 -13.56 13.26
N SER A 123 16.36 -12.63 13.22
CA SER A 123 15.02 -12.86 12.69
C SER A 123 14.77 -12.12 11.38
N ASN A 124 13.88 -12.70 10.58
CA ASN A 124 13.27 -12.05 9.43
C ASN A 124 11.85 -11.54 9.73
N SER A 125 11.31 -11.86 10.90
CA SER A 125 9.97 -11.43 11.32
C SER A 125 9.96 -11.03 12.79
N VAL A 126 9.40 -9.86 13.09
CA VAL A 126 9.33 -9.31 14.45
C VAL A 126 7.94 -8.72 14.70
N SER A 127 7.48 -8.78 15.95
CA SER A 127 6.19 -8.24 16.36
C SER A 127 6.31 -7.41 17.62
N TYR A 128 5.59 -6.30 17.65
CA TYR A 128 5.59 -5.34 18.75
C TYR A 128 4.16 -4.96 19.12
N LEU A 129 3.96 -4.66 20.41
CA LEU A 129 2.75 -4.03 20.91
C LEU A 129 2.96 -2.52 20.91
N MET A 130 2.08 -1.78 20.24
CA MET A 130 2.14 -0.33 20.13
C MET A 130 1.59 0.32 21.41
N ASP A 131 2.39 1.21 22.00
CA ASP A 131 2.04 1.97 23.19
C ASP A 131 1.37 3.30 22.83
N LEU A 132 1.92 3.99 21.82
CA LEU A 132 1.46 5.30 21.35
C LEU A 132 1.72 5.45 19.86
N GLY A 133 0.89 6.26 19.20
CA GLY A 133 1.06 6.63 17.80
C GLY A 133 -0.14 6.30 16.92
N ASN A 134 0.04 6.49 15.62
CA ASN A 134 -0.96 6.18 14.60
C ASN A 134 -0.31 5.39 13.46
N LEU A 135 -0.80 4.15 13.25
CA LEU A 135 -0.31 3.25 12.21
C LEU A 135 -0.47 3.82 10.79
N LEU A 136 -1.43 4.71 10.57
CA LEU A 136 -1.77 5.26 9.25
C LEU A 136 -0.99 6.53 8.89
N GLU A 137 -0.28 7.12 9.86
CA GLU A 137 0.47 8.38 9.67
C GLU A 137 1.98 8.19 9.86
N THR A 138 2.41 6.93 10.03
CA THR A 138 3.80 6.57 10.29
C THR A 138 4.69 6.85 9.09
N LYS A 139 5.86 7.47 9.33
CA LYS A 139 6.95 7.54 8.35
C LYS A 139 7.99 6.47 8.66
N ILE A 140 8.60 5.91 7.63
CA ILE A 140 9.52 4.78 7.72
C ILE A 140 10.81 5.17 7.03
N GLU A 141 11.96 5.02 7.69
CA GLU A 141 13.28 5.16 7.08
C GLU A 141 14.00 3.81 7.14
N VAL A 142 14.53 3.35 6.00
CA VAL A 142 15.28 2.11 5.91
C VAL A 142 16.74 2.39 5.59
N ASN A 143 17.62 1.96 6.48
CA ASN A 143 19.06 2.19 6.37
C ASN A 143 19.78 0.92 5.91
N GLN A 144 20.91 1.10 5.20
CA GLN A 144 21.84 0.04 4.75
C GLN A 144 21.32 -0.91 3.65
N LEU A 145 20.07 -0.75 3.19
CA LEU A 145 19.55 -1.46 2.01
C LEU A 145 19.58 -0.57 0.76
N SER A 146 19.67 -1.20 -0.41
CA SER A 146 19.41 -0.59 -1.72
C SER A 146 18.21 -1.27 -2.41
N GLU A 147 17.68 -0.65 -3.47
CA GLU A 147 16.52 -1.17 -4.24
C GLU A 147 15.33 -1.54 -3.34
N ILE A 148 14.96 -0.60 -2.46
CA ILE A 148 14.01 -0.85 -1.39
C ILE A 148 12.57 -0.78 -1.91
N SER A 149 11.78 -1.79 -1.58
CA SER A 149 10.33 -1.83 -1.74
C SER A 149 9.67 -2.15 -0.41
N ILE A 150 8.68 -1.35 -0.03
CA ILE A 150 7.89 -1.57 1.18
C ILE A 150 6.44 -1.71 0.80
N GLU A 151 5.80 -2.76 1.31
CA GLU A 151 4.36 -2.92 1.25
C GLU A 151 3.79 -2.94 2.67
N GLN A 152 2.58 -2.40 2.81
CA GLN A 152 1.84 -2.40 4.06
C GLN A 152 0.51 -3.13 3.93
N ARG A 153 0.12 -3.81 4.99
CA ARG A 153 -1.19 -4.45 5.15
C ARG A 153 -1.79 -4.06 6.48
N ILE A 154 -3.07 -3.71 6.50
CA ILE A 154 -3.76 -3.25 7.71
C ILE A 154 -4.82 -4.27 8.11
N PHE A 155 -4.96 -4.48 9.40
CA PHE A 155 -6.00 -5.25 10.02
C PHE A 155 -7.01 -4.28 10.63
N VAL A 156 -8.26 -4.40 10.21
CA VAL A 156 -9.32 -3.44 10.51
C VAL A 156 -10.44 -4.15 11.26
N LYS A 157 -10.99 -3.51 12.27
CA LYS A 157 -12.27 -3.88 12.88
C LYS A 157 -13.30 -2.79 12.65
N LEU A 158 -14.56 -3.20 12.63
CA LEU A 158 -15.68 -2.27 12.64
C LEU A 158 -15.97 -1.83 14.07
N ALA A 159 -16.22 -0.54 14.26
CA ALA A 159 -16.70 0.01 15.52
C ALA A 159 -17.91 0.91 15.28
N VAL A 160 -18.69 1.12 16.34
CA VAL A 160 -19.76 2.11 16.41
C VAL A 160 -19.28 3.20 17.36
N GLN A 161 -19.23 4.44 16.90
CA GLN A 161 -18.71 5.57 17.67
C GLN A 161 -19.78 6.67 17.83
N GLN A 162 -19.97 7.12 19.07
CA GLN A 162 -20.81 8.28 19.38
C GLN A 162 -20.07 9.17 20.37
N SER A 163 -19.74 10.39 19.93
CA SER A 163 -18.94 11.32 20.72
C SER A 163 -17.63 10.66 21.20
N ASP A 164 -17.42 10.55 22.52
CA ASP A 164 -16.22 9.97 23.12
C ASP A 164 -16.34 8.47 23.43
N GLU A 165 -17.51 7.85 23.21
CA GLU A 165 -17.70 6.41 23.41
C GLU A 165 -17.54 5.65 22.07
N GLN A 166 -16.73 4.60 22.09
CA GLN A 166 -16.53 3.70 20.96
C GLN A 166 -16.68 2.24 21.38
N TYR A 167 -17.41 1.47 20.57
CA TYR A 167 -17.58 0.02 20.75
C TYR A 167 -17.09 -0.72 19.51
N ILE A 168 -15.95 -1.39 19.65
CA ILE A 168 -15.41 -2.28 18.63
C ILE A 168 -16.26 -3.56 18.58
N LEU A 169 -16.78 -3.88 17.40
CA LEU A 169 -17.67 -5.02 17.14
C LEU A 169 -16.86 -6.31 16.95
N ASN A 170 -16.36 -6.92 18.04
CA ASN A 170 -15.42 -8.05 17.92
C ASN A 170 -16.05 -9.30 17.28
N ASP A 171 -17.36 -9.48 17.43
CA ASP A 171 -18.11 -10.61 16.85
C ASP A 171 -18.13 -10.61 15.31
N LEU A 172 -17.89 -9.47 14.66
CA LEU A 172 -17.80 -9.39 13.19
C LEU A 172 -16.43 -9.81 12.64
N GLY A 173 -15.49 -10.13 13.52
CA GLY A 173 -14.12 -10.48 13.15
C GLY A 173 -13.32 -9.26 12.69
N LYS A 174 -12.23 -9.52 11.97
CA LYS A 174 -11.35 -8.50 11.40
C LYS A 174 -11.30 -8.64 9.89
N TYR A 175 -11.21 -7.50 9.21
CA TYR A 175 -10.87 -7.45 7.79
C TYR A 175 -9.36 -7.25 7.67
N ILE A 176 -8.76 -7.88 6.66
CA ILE A 176 -7.33 -7.71 6.37
C ILE A 176 -7.25 -7.18 4.95
N THR A 177 -6.66 -6.00 4.79
CA THR A 177 -6.52 -5.38 3.46
C THR A 177 -5.63 -6.23 2.56
N GLN A 178 -5.59 -5.91 1.27
CA GLN A 178 -4.48 -6.34 0.42
C GLN A 178 -3.17 -5.66 0.84
N TRP A 179 -2.06 -6.12 0.29
CA TRP A 179 -0.78 -5.42 0.42
C TRP A 179 -0.78 -4.18 -0.47
N TYR A 180 -0.48 -3.04 0.13
CA TYR A 180 -0.38 -1.76 -0.57
C TYR A 180 1.08 -1.34 -0.67
N PRO A 181 1.60 -1.05 -1.87
CA PRO A 181 2.95 -0.51 -2.01
C PRO A 181 2.99 0.91 -1.43
N LEU A 182 4.02 1.19 -0.64
CA LEU A 182 4.21 2.51 -0.03
C LEU A 182 4.95 3.45 -0.98
N ALA A 183 4.46 4.68 -1.06
CA ALA A 183 5.20 5.76 -1.71
C ALA A 183 6.45 6.11 -0.89
N GLY A 184 7.57 6.30 -1.57
CA GLY A 184 8.82 6.66 -0.92
C GLY A 184 9.83 7.37 -1.81
N LYS A 185 10.75 8.08 -1.16
CA LYS A 185 11.87 8.83 -1.78
C LYS A 185 13.07 8.76 -0.84
N ASN A 186 14.27 8.52 -1.39
CA ASN A 186 15.54 8.49 -0.64
C ASN A 186 15.47 7.61 0.62
N ASN A 187 15.01 6.37 0.48
CA ASN A 187 14.82 5.38 1.55
C ASN A 187 13.79 5.74 2.64
N ARG A 188 13.03 6.83 2.46
CA ARG A 188 11.90 7.18 3.30
C ARG A 188 10.59 6.81 2.63
N PHE A 189 9.68 6.23 3.39
CA PHE A 189 8.37 5.81 2.95
C PHE A 189 7.33 6.32 3.93
N VAL A 190 6.09 6.45 3.47
CA VAL A 190 4.98 6.89 4.31
C VAL A 190 3.87 5.84 4.25
N SER A 191 3.28 5.59 5.42
CA SER A 191 2.18 4.67 5.62
C SER A 191 0.96 5.04 4.76
N VAL A 192 0.11 4.05 4.48
CA VAL A 192 -1.15 4.29 3.78
C VAL A 192 -2.15 5.04 4.66
N GLY A 193 -2.92 5.94 4.06
CA GLY A 193 -3.89 6.78 4.75
C GLY A 193 -5.21 6.07 5.09
N THR A 194 -6.13 6.82 5.70
CA THR A 194 -7.46 6.34 6.14
C THR A 194 -8.33 5.82 5.00
N ASN A 195 -8.13 6.29 3.76
CA ASN A 195 -8.89 5.82 2.61
C ASN A 195 -8.55 4.38 2.21
N SER A 196 -7.46 3.83 2.76
CA SER A 196 -7.05 2.44 2.53
C SER A 196 -7.76 1.45 3.45
N LEU A 197 -8.52 1.95 4.43
CA LEU A 197 -9.31 1.12 5.33
C LEU A 197 -10.53 0.59 4.61
N GLN A 198 -10.77 -0.71 4.76
CA GLN A 198 -11.91 -1.42 4.20
C GLN A 198 -12.44 -2.42 5.23
N PHE A 199 -13.67 -2.85 5.03
CA PHE A 199 -14.26 -3.95 5.79
C PHE A 199 -15.07 -4.86 4.88
N SER A 200 -15.34 -6.08 5.34
CA SER A 200 -16.23 -7.00 4.63
C SER A 200 -17.64 -6.42 4.59
N SER A 201 -18.40 -6.76 3.54
CA SER A 201 -19.79 -6.37 3.47
C SER A 201 -20.57 -6.93 4.66
N VAL A 202 -21.24 -6.03 5.38
CA VAL A 202 -22.06 -6.33 6.55
C VAL A 202 -23.39 -5.61 6.39
N ASP A 203 -24.46 -6.28 6.79
CA ASP A 203 -25.82 -5.74 6.77
C ASP A 203 -26.20 -5.17 8.15
N HIS A 204 -27.33 -4.46 8.19
CA HIS A 204 -27.89 -3.88 9.41
C HIS A 204 -28.01 -4.90 10.55
N GLU A 205 -28.53 -6.10 10.28
CA GLU A 205 -28.78 -7.10 11.31
C GLU A 205 -27.48 -7.63 11.92
N LYS A 206 -26.42 -7.82 11.13
CA LYS A 206 -25.09 -8.19 11.66
C LYS A 206 -24.51 -7.10 12.55
N ILE A 207 -24.57 -5.84 12.13
CA ILE A 207 -24.08 -4.70 12.91
C ILE A 207 -24.83 -4.61 14.24
N LYS A 208 -26.16 -4.68 14.18
CA LYS A 208 -27.05 -4.63 15.35
C LYS A 208 -26.80 -5.77 16.34
N ASN A 209 -26.70 -7.01 15.85
CA ASN A 209 -26.45 -8.17 16.70
C ASN A 209 -25.05 -8.11 17.35
N ALA A 210 -24.03 -7.68 16.60
CA ALA A 210 -22.70 -7.52 17.16
C ALA A 210 -22.66 -6.41 18.21
N LEU A 211 -23.33 -5.28 17.97
CA LEU A 211 -23.40 -4.17 18.93
C LEU A 211 -24.13 -4.58 20.21
N ASP A 212 -25.30 -5.23 20.12
CA ASP A 212 -26.05 -5.71 21.30
C ASP A 212 -25.19 -6.66 22.15
N ARG A 213 -24.46 -7.59 21.52
CA ARG A 213 -23.55 -8.52 22.22
C ARG A 213 -22.40 -7.79 22.91
N GLU A 214 -21.75 -6.85 22.25
CA GLU A 214 -20.67 -6.05 22.85
C GLU A 214 -21.15 -5.22 24.04
N LEU A 215 -22.31 -4.57 23.92
CA LEU A 215 -22.88 -3.78 25.01
C LEU A 215 -23.27 -4.64 26.21
N ARG A 216 -23.84 -5.83 25.97
CA ARG A 216 -24.14 -6.82 27.02
C ARG A 216 -22.89 -7.35 27.69
N LYS A 217 -21.83 -7.63 26.92
CA LYS A 217 -20.53 -8.07 27.44
C LYS A 217 -19.91 -7.02 28.35
N LYS A 218 -20.09 -5.73 28.01
CA LYS A 218 -19.70 -4.58 28.84
C LYS A 218 -20.71 -4.25 29.96
N LYS A 219 -21.74 -5.08 30.17
CA LYS A 219 -22.77 -4.94 31.23
C LYS A 219 -23.45 -3.55 31.23
N LYS A 220 -23.68 -2.97 30.05
CA LYS A 220 -24.41 -1.70 29.93
C LYS A 220 -25.87 -1.86 30.36
N SER A 221 -26.49 -0.76 30.79
CA SER A 221 -27.89 -0.75 31.23
C SER A 221 -28.83 -1.09 30.06
N LYS A 222 -30.05 -1.56 30.36
CA LYS A 222 -31.05 -1.83 29.31
C LYS A 222 -31.40 -0.58 28.50
N ASP A 223 -31.46 0.58 29.16
CA ASP A 223 -31.76 1.85 28.52
C ASP A 223 -30.60 2.31 27.63
N ASP A 224 -29.35 2.12 28.07
CA ASP A 224 -28.17 2.38 27.23
C ASP A 224 -28.15 1.48 26.00
N ILE A 225 -28.41 0.19 26.17
CA ILE A 225 -28.47 -0.74 25.04
C ILE A 225 -29.51 -0.26 24.03
N LYS A 226 -30.71 0.10 24.48
CA LYS A 226 -31.77 0.61 23.60
C LYS A 226 -31.35 1.90 22.89
N ARG A 227 -30.69 2.83 23.59
CA ARG A 227 -30.17 4.08 23.03
C ARG A 227 -29.16 3.81 21.91
N TRP A 228 -28.20 2.92 22.14
CA TRP A 228 -27.20 2.54 21.13
C TRP A 228 -27.81 1.81 19.94
N LEU A 229 -28.80 0.94 20.15
CA LEU A 229 -29.49 0.27 19.05
C LEU A 229 -30.37 1.22 18.22
N GLN A 230 -30.93 2.26 18.85
CA GLN A 230 -31.65 3.32 18.13
C GLN A 230 -30.70 4.18 17.28
N LEU A 231 -29.47 4.40 17.76
CA LEU A 231 -28.46 5.18 17.02
C LEU A 231 -28.15 4.57 15.65
N ILE A 232 -28.06 3.25 15.57
CA ILE A 232 -27.74 2.52 14.33
C ILE A 232 -28.97 2.14 13.50
N HIS A 233 -30.16 2.65 13.83
CA HIS A 233 -31.41 2.22 13.19
C HIS A 233 -31.39 2.38 11.66
N ASN A 234 -30.73 3.43 11.16
CA ASN A 234 -30.62 3.73 9.73
C ASN A 234 -29.29 3.26 9.11
N THR A 235 -28.46 2.54 9.86
CA THR A 235 -27.14 2.06 9.42
C THR A 235 -27.33 0.72 8.70
N ASN A 236 -27.12 0.71 7.38
CA ASN A 236 -27.30 -0.48 6.54
C ASN A 236 -25.97 -1.12 6.12
N SER A 237 -24.88 -0.37 6.19
CA SER A 237 -23.53 -0.80 5.79
C SER A 237 -22.47 -0.30 6.77
N TYR A 238 -21.24 -0.82 6.65
CA TYR A 238 -20.10 -0.38 7.47
C TYR A 238 -19.64 1.05 7.17
N ASN A 239 -20.03 1.60 6.02
CA ASN A 239 -19.71 2.97 5.60
C ASN A 239 -20.76 3.99 6.08
N ASP A 240 -21.90 3.52 6.59
CA ASP A 240 -22.96 4.40 7.05
C ASP A 240 -22.64 4.90 8.48
N PRO A 241 -22.86 6.18 8.80
CA PRO A 241 -22.78 6.64 10.17
C PRO A 241 -23.72 5.84 11.09
N PRO A 242 -23.36 5.61 12.37
CA PRO A 242 -22.16 6.05 13.08
C PRO A 242 -20.99 5.04 13.03
N CYS A 243 -20.93 4.17 12.01
CA CYS A 243 -19.85 3.19 11.90
C CYS A 243 -18.52 3.85 11.55
N THR A 244 -17.45 3.32 12.15
CA THR A 244 -16.08 3.76 11.92
C THR A 244 -15.15 2.55 11.80
N LEU A 245 -14.20 2.62 10.89
CA LEU A 245 -13.16 1.59 10.73
C LEU A 245 -11.98 1.90 11.64
N VAL A 246 -11.61 0.92 12.47
CA VAL A 246 -10.51 1.04 13.43
C VAL A 246 -9.37 0.13 13.00
N PRO A 247 -8.19 0.68 12.65
CA PRO A 247 -7.01 -0.14 12.46
C PRO A 247 -6.60 -0.72 13.82
N ILE A 248 -6.41 -2.03 13.89
CA ILE A 248 -6.05 -2.75 15.13
C ILE A 248 -4.64 -3.31 15.08
N SER A 249 -4.07 -3.43 13.88
CA SER A 249 -2.73 -3.94 13.63
C SER A 249 -2.32 -3.56 12.22
N ALA A 250 -1.02 -3.43 12.00
CA ALA A 250 -0.46 -3.25 10.68
C ALA A 250 0.82 -4.07 10.51
N GLN A 251 1.04 -4.54 9.29
CA GLN A 251 2.21 -5.29 8.88
C GLN A 251 2.94 -4.54 7.78
N TRP A 252 4.27 -4.53 7.86
CA TRP A 252 5.16 -3.99 6.85
C TRP A 252 6.06 -5.09 6.33
N LYS A 253 6.01 -5.31 5.02
CA LYS A 253 6.90 -6.21 4.29
C LYS A 253 7.95 -5.35 3.59
N ILE A 254 9.19 -5.48 4.02
CA ILE A 254 10.32 -4.70 3.51
C ILE A 254 11.22 -5.63 2.72
N VAL A 255 11.47 -5.30 1.47
CA VAL A 255 12.35 -6.03 0.56
C VAL A 255 13.41 -5.07 0.05
N GLY A 256 14.66 -5.51 0.01
CA GLY A 256 15.76 -4.74 -0.56
C GLY A 256 16.98 -5.62 -0.81
N LYS A 257 18.10 -4.99 -1.16
CA LYS A 257 19.39 -5.65 -1.34
C LYS A 257 20.41 -5.19 -0.32
N TYR A 258 21.16 -6.15 0.22
CA TYR A 258 22.36 -5.95 1.03
C TYR A 258 23.48 -6.78 0.41
N ASN A 259 24.60 -6.16 0.01
CA ASN A 259 25.71 -6.85 -0.66
C ASN A 259 25.26 -7.76 -1.84
N ASN A 260 24.38 -7.25 -2.71
CA ASN A 260 23.74 -7.96 -3.83
C ASN A 260 22.85 -9.15 -3.46
N GLN A 261 22.63 -9.44 -2.17
CA GLN A 261 21.69 -10.46 -1.72
C GLN A 261 20.34 -9.83 -1.37
N THR A 262 19.25 -10.51 -1.73
CA THR A 262 17.90 -10.05 -1.40
C THR A 262 17.62 -10.29 0.07
N VAL A 263 17.28 -9.23 0.79
CA VAL A 263 16.85 -9.28 2.19
C VAL A 263 15.34 -9.04 2.24
N ARG A 264 14.65 -9.79 3.09
CA ARG A 264 13.21 -9.66 3.32
C ARG A 264 12.93 -9.63 4.80
N LYS A 265 12.27 -8.58 5.27
CA LYS A 265 11.86 -8.41 6.67
C LYS A 265 10.34 -8.21 6.75
N LEU A 266 9.73 -8.79 7.76
CA LEU A 266 8.32 -8.62 8.10
C LEU A 266 8.23 -8.03 9.50
N ILE A 267 7.51 -6.93 9.65
CA ILE A 267 7.34 -6.24 10.93
C ILE A 267 5.85 -6.10 11.18
N GLN A 268 5.40 -6.45 12.37
CA GLN A 268 4.02 -6.28 12.81
C GLN A 268 3.96 -5.36 14.02
N PHE A 269 3.01 -4.43 14.02
CA PHE A 269 2.62 -3.66 15.19
C PHE A 269 1.15 -3.95 15.49
N ASP A 270 0.88 -4.36 16.73
CA ASP A 270 -0.46 -4.62 17.24
C ASP A 270 -0.87 -3.53 18.24
N ILE A 271 -2.14 -3.11 18.23
CA ILE A 271 -2.69 -2.18 19.22
C ILE A 271 -3.29 -2.96 20.38
N ALA A 272 -2.93 -2.60 21.61
CA ALA A 272 -3.56 -3.16 22.80
C ALA A 272 -5.04 -2.71 22.88
N HIS A 273 -5.97 -3.66 23.05
CA HIS A 273 -7.40 -3.41 23.22
C HIS A 273 -7.94 -4.04 24.50
#